data_AF-A0A497PCK1-F1
#
_entry.id   AF-A0A497PCK1-F1
#
_cell.length_a   1.000
_cell.length_b   1.000
_cell.length_c   1.000
_cell.angle_alpha   90.00
_cell.angle_beta   90.00
_cell.angle_gamma   90.00
#
_symmetry.space_group_name_H-M   'P 1'
#
loop_
_entity.id
_entity.type
_entity.pdbx_description
1 polymer ?
#
loop_
_entity_poly.entity_id
_entity_poly.type
_entity_poly.pdbx_seq_one_letter_code
_entity_poly.pdbx_strand_id
1 'polypeptide(L)'
;IYDEFDGVDKPEQIKYFIKHAIEEYGVTYVLLAGGLKSIFYAKARDDPNQGSRDWYVPVRYNNLYDNPQYPLNSEEPLHDPGCISDLYYADVYRYNETSEQNEFESWNPNGDDYFAAWRHPIAENDTDLDYRPDVSLGRLAFRNRLEVKNVVDKIIKYETTELNSEWFEKMTVIGGDGFLDQERLEIAWDTNELPTGKYIIYAQSTNEDNISGPIDEVDVLVDKTKDSAVTFNHDDHLLMDDFPNYPARPIATVTSPSCGDILGSTNVSSKPGDGDAYLNERLGWADVDYIDEIMYIRGKSYDPRPYGVTTDMHVWVENEDGMIVFDQYVNDLEMYYEGEWVTGERLLNGGGGALYYMPENFTRDILWPSNGRLTGPHDVIHALSEGAGFVFFSGHGSPNVWANHYPGVPGNRQHGDVEGLSVTGISIWPGMRSRPLAPMNKIKNYDKLPVAVVGGCHNGMFNVSMIPCLLDIQNKHNMHSYGTPIPSCFCWNLVKLRGRGAIASIGNTGYGYGVPGKDCTSLGLDGGICIEFFKQYGTNGHEVLGDAYIQTQNAYVDQFDMEFMDHAKSLTQWVLFGDPSLMLGGYE
;
A
#
# COMPACT_ATOMS: atom_id res chain seq x y z
N ILE A 1 -19.61 24.23 21.43
CA ILE A 1 -18.24 23.66 21.49
C ILE A 1 -17.19 24.76 21.68
N TYR A 2 -16.81 25.53 20.64
CA TYR A 2 -15.62 26.40 20.72
C TYR A 2 -15.70 27.57 21.72
N ASP A 3 -16.91 27.99 22.10
CA ASP A 3 -17.14 29.02 23.13
C ASP A 3 -17.48 28.40 24.51
N GLU A 4 -17.62 27.07 24.59
CA GLU A 4 -18.14 26.34 25.77
C GLU A 4 -17.11 25.44 26.44
N PHE A 5 -16.12 24.96 25.69
CA PHE A 5 -15.08 24.05 26.17
C PHE A 5 -13.72 24.73 26.03
N ASP A 6 -12.93 24.68 27.10
CA ASP A 6 -11.53 25.10 27.07
C ASP A 6 -10.67 24.01 26.43
N GLY A 7 -9.54 24.42 25.86
CA GLY A 7 -8.55 23.54 25.23
C GLY A 7 -7.42 24.39 24.67
N VAL A 8 -6.24 23.79 24.49
CA VAL A 8 -5.05 24.44 23.91
C VAL A 8 -5.31 24.95 22.48
N ASP A 9 -6.17 24.26 21.74
CA ASP A 9 -6.63 24.63 20.41
C ASP A 9 -7.99 24.00 20.06
N LYS A 10 -8.48 24.24 18.83
CA LYS A 10 -9.84 23.82 18.44
C LYS A 10 -10.02 22.29 18.38
N PRO A 11 -9.06 21.48 17.89
CA PRO A 11 -9.16 20.04 18.03
C PRO A 11 -9.33 19.58 19.47
N GLU A 12 -8.58 20.13 20.43
CA GLU A 12 -8.72 19.72 21.83
C GLU A 12 -10.08 20.14 22.42
N GLN A 13 -10.61 21.31 22.05
CA GLN A 13 -11.99 21.70 22.42
C GLN A 13 -13.05 20.70 21.94
N ILE A 14 -12.86 20.10 20.76
CA ILE A 14 -13.74 19.03 20.25
C ILE A 14 -13.58 17.77 21.09
N LYS A 15 -12.33 17.40 21.43
CA LYS A 15 -12.03 16.24 22.27
C LYS A 15 -12.65 16.36 23.67
N TYR A 16 -12.58 17.54 24.30
CA TYR A 16 -13.28 17.80 25.57
C TYR A 16 -14.80 17.76 25.44
N PHE A 17 -15.37 18.21 24.32
CA PHE A 17 -16.81 18.02 24.07
C PHE A 17 -17.17 16.53 23.95
N ILE A 18 -16.35 15.72 23.28
CA ILE A 18 -16.54 14.26 23.20
C ILE A 18 -16.45 13.64 24.60
N LYS A 19 -15.44 14.01 25.39
CA LYS A 19 -15.32 13.61 26.80
C LYS A 19 -16.60 13.89 27.59
N HIS A 20 -17.12 15.11 27.49
CA HIS A 20 -18.38 15.48 28.13
C HIS A 20 -19.57 14.66 27.62
N ALA A 21 -19.64 14.38 26.31
CA ALA A 21 -20.70 13.58 25.73
C ALA A 21 -20.65 12.10 26.20
N ILE A 22 -19.46 11.56 26.42
CA ILE A 22 -19.27 10.24 27.04
C ILE A 22 -19.82 10.28 28.47
N GLU A 23 -19.41 11.26 29.28
CA GLU A 23 -19.75 11.34 30.70
C GLU A 23 -21.23 11.63 30.97
N GLU A 24 -21.85 12.50 30.19
CA GLU A 24 -23.24 12.92 30.41
C GLU A 24 -24.27 12.07 29.64
N TYR A 25 -23.90 11.58 28.45
CA TYR A 25 -24.85 10.89 27.55
C TYR A 25 -24.48 9.44 27.26
N GLY A 26 -23.30 8.97 27.67
CA GLY A 26 -22.85 7.60 27.40
C GLY A 26 -22.62 7.33 25.91
N VAL A 27 -22.16 8.33 25.15
CA VAL A 27 -21.90 8.19 23.71
C VAL A 27 -20.78 7.18 23.46
N THR A 28 -21.02 6.24 22.53
CA THR A 28 -20.02 5.25 22.07
C THR A 28 -19.64 5.44 20.60
N TYR A 29 -20.44 6.19 19.83
CA TYR A 29 -20.19 6.48 18.41
C TYR A 29 -20.17 7.99 18.16
N VAL A 30 -19.14 8.47 17.47
CA VAL A 30 -18.97 9.89 17.14
C VAL A 30 -18.82 10.05 15.63
N LEU A 31 -19.63 10.93 15.04
CA LEU A 31 -19.54 11.28 13.62
C LEU A 31 -19.10 12.74 13.43
N LEU A 32 -17.89 12.94 12.89
CA LEU A 32 -17.39 14.26 12.53
C LEU A 32 -17.85 14.65 11.13
N ALA A 33 -18.71 15.68 11.01
CA ALA A 33 -19.27 16.11 9.74
C ALA A 33 -18.62 17.39 9.19
N GLY A 34 -17.48 17.25 8.51
CA GLY A 34 -16.83 18.34 7.77
C GLY A 34 -15.37 18.06 7.41
N GLY A 35 -14.93 18.66 6.30
CA GLY A 35 -13.54 18.62 5.82
C GLY A 35 -13.05 20.01 5.39
N LEU A 36 -12.14 20.06 4.41
CA LEU A 36 -11.61 21.30 3.86
C LEU A 36 -12.67 22.15 3.13
N LYS A 37 -12.66 23.46 3.36
CA LYS A 37 -13.65 24.41 2.85
C LYS A 37 -13.70 24.59 1.33
N SER A 38 -12.64 24.22 0.60
CA SER A 38 -12.53 24.55 -0.83
C SER A 38 -11.76 23.50 -1.61
N ILE A 39 -12.39 22.91 -2.64
CA ILE A 39 -11.80 21.91 -3.55
C ILE A 39 -10.61 22.46 -4.34
N PHE A 40 -10.63 23.75 -4.65
CA PHE A 40 -9.61 24.38 -5.49
C PHE A 40 -8.38 24.80 -4.69
N TYR A 41 -8.59 25.50 -3.58
CA TYR A 41 -7.52 26.04 -2.76
C TYR A 41 -7.94 26.16 -1.31
N ALA A 42 -7.19 25.53 -0.42
CA ALA A 42 -7.30 25.66 1.02
C ALA A 42 -5.91 25.43 1.65
N LYS A 43 -5.58 26.17 2.72
CA LYS A 43 -4.38 25.91 3.52
C LYS A 43 -4.67 24.76 4.49
N ALA A 44 -4.05 23.62 4.25
CA ALA A 44 -4.27 22.39 5.01
C ALA A 44 -3.88 22.48 6.50
N ARG A 45 -2.75 23.13 6.79
CA ARG A 45 -2.15 23.28 8.13
C ARG A 45 -2.10 24.74 8.55
N ASP A 46 -2.56 25.05 9.76
CA ASP A 46 -2.37 26.38 10.35
C ASP A 46 -1.00 26.48 11.02
N ASP A 47 -0.63 25.42 11.73
CA ASP A 47 0.60 25.19 12.49
C ASP A 47 1.00 23.68 12.39
N PRO A 48 2.04 23.19 13.09
CA PRO A 48 2.41 21.77 13.04
C PRO A 48 1.29 20.79 13.46
N ASN A 49 0.41 21.22 14.38
CA ASN A 49 -0.51 20.33 15.10
C ASN A 49 -1.93 20.32 14.54
N GLN A 50 -2.37 21.36 13.83
CA GLN A 50 -3.78 21.45 13.42
C GLN A 50 -4.02 22.12 12.07
N GLY A 51 -5.19 21.78 11.52
CA GLY A 51 -5.85 22.55 10.47
C GLY A 51 -7.23 22.98 10.94
N SER A 52 -7.44 24.29 11.07
CA SER A 52 -8.65 24.87 11.70
C SER A 52 -9.31 25.97 10.86
N ARG A 53 -8.51 26.88 10.28
CA ARG A 53 -9.00 28.08 9.59
C ARG A 53 -9.74 27.75 8.30
N ASP A 54 -9.16 26.89 7.47
CA ASP A 54 -9.73 26.51 6.18
C ASP A 54 -10.52 25.20 6.23
N TRP A 55 -10.93 24.79 7.44
CA TRP A 55 -11.67 23.56 7.74
C TRP A 55 -13.06 23.86 8.29
N TYR A 56 -14.05 23.04 7.92
CA TYR A 56 -15.38 23.07 8.52
C TYR A 56 -15.39 22.41 9.91
N VAL A 57 -14.71 21.28 10.02
CA VAL A 57 -14.37 20.62 11.29
C VAL A 57 -12.85 20.52 11.34
N PRO A 58 -12.18 21.08 12.36
CA PRO A 58 -10.75 20.97 12.56
C PRO A 58 -10.21 19.54 12.45
N VAL A 59 -8.91 19.45 12.17
CA VAL A 59 -8.14 18.19 12.18
C VAL A 59 -6.92 18.34 13.09
N ARG A 60 -6.52 17.23 13.72
CA ARG A 60 -5.25 17.08 14.44
C ARG A 60 -4.24 16.38 13.52
N TYR A 61 -3.02 16.90 13.49
CA TYR A 61 -1.86 16.19 12.97
C TYR A 61 -1.06 15.63 14.15
N ASN A 62 -0.56 14.40 14.01
CA ASN A 62 0.55 13.95 14.86
C ASN A 62 1.85 14.62 14.39
N ASN A 63 2.91 14.53 15.20
CA ASN A 63 4.24 15.05 14.88
C ASN A 63 5.28 13.93 14.83
N LEU A 64 4.87 12.77 14.31
CA LEU A 64 5.77 11.67 14.00
C LEU A 64 6.65 12.08 12.81
N TYR A 65 7.96 12.10 13.02
CA TYR A 65 8.94 12.33 11.97
C TYR A 65 9.56 10.98 11.61
N ASP A 66 8.85 10.28 10.72
CA ASP A 66 9.24 8.92 10.39
C ASP A 66 10.50 8.86 9.53
N ASN A 67 11.05 7.66 9.37
CA ASN A 67 12.03 7.36 8.34
C ASN A 67 11.89 5.85 8.12
N PRO A 68 11.04 5.44 7.16
CA PRO A 68 10.57 4.07 7.03
C PRO A 68 11.73 3.09 6.87
N GLN A 69 11.69 2.01 7.64
CA GLN A 69 12.62 0.89 7.45
C GLN A 69 12.32 0.10 6.16
N TYR A 70 11.05 0.09 5.72
CA TYR A 70 10.59 -0.63 4.54
C TYR A 70 9.59 0.20 3.71
N PRO A 71 9.63 0.14 2.36
CA PRO A 71 10.72 -0.36 1.50
C PRO A 71 11.79 0.72 1.19
N LEU A 72 11.77 1.87 1.86
CA LEU A 72 12.37 3.12 1.36
C LEU A 72 13.61 3.56 2.15
N ASN A 73 14.61 2.69 2.27
CA ASN A 73 15.96 3.12 2.67
C ASN A 73 16.65 3.77 1.46
N SER A 74 16.16 4.92 1.00
CA SER A 74 16.90 5.75 0.03
C SER A 74 18.03 6.52 0.73
N GLU A 75 19.10 6.85 0.00
CA GLU A 75 20.19 7.71 0.52
C GLU A 75 19.69 9.08 1.02
N GLU A 76 18.52 9.53 0.56
CA GLU A 76 17.79 10.69 1.12
C GLU A 76 16.64 10.26 2.04
N PRO A 77 16.45 10.92 3.20
CA PRO A 77 15.39 10.59 4.14
C PRO A 77 14.01 10.92 3.56
N LEU A 78 13.24 9.89 3.18
CA LEU A 78 11.84 10.02 2.80
C LEU A 78 10.97 9.89 4.04
N HIS A 79 10.22 10.93 4.41
CA HIS A 79 9.40 10.89 5.62
C HIS A 79 8.13 11.73 5.49
N ASP A 80 7.08 11.32 6.20
CA ASP A 80 5.97 12.21 6.50
C ASP A 80 6.36 13.07 7.71
N PRO A 81 6.24 14.41 7.62
CA PRO A 81 6.38 15.28 8.79
C PRO A 81 5.06 15.30 9.59
N GLY A 82 4.57 14.12 9.95
CA GLY A 82 3.27 13.89 10.56
C GLY A 82 2.09 13.79 9.58
N CYS A 83 1.02 13.14 10.02
CA CYS A 83 -0.20 12.89 9.27
C CYS A 83 -1.46 13.22 10.09
N ILE A 84 -2.62 13.32 9.43
CA ILE A 84 -3.88 13.57 10.16
C ILE A 84 -4.26 12.34 10.95
N SER A 85 -4.58 12.51 12.22
CA SER A 85 -5.08 11.43 13.07
C SER A 85 -6.45 11.77 13.64
N ASP A 86 -7.46 11.03 13.17
CA ASP A 86 -8.80 11.08 13.77
C ASP A 86 -8.87 10.25 15.06
N LEU A 87 -7.93 9.32 15.28
CA LEU A 87 -7.77 8.58 16.53
C LEU A 87 -7.57 9.53 17.72
N TYR A 88 -6.92 10.69 17.53
CA TYR A 88 -6.80 11.73 18.55
C TYR A 88 -8.14 12.13 19.19
N TYR A 89 -9.23 12.15 18.41
CA TYR A 89 -10.55 12.52 18.93
C TYR A 89 -11.26 11.35 19.63
N ALA A 90 -10.87 10.12 19.30
CA ALA A 90 -11.49 8.88 19.77
C ALA A 90 -10.85 8.36 21.07
N ASP A 91 -9.54 8.47 21.18
CA ASP A 91 -8.73 8.18 22.37
C ASP A 91 -8.85 9.37 23.32
N VAL A 92 -9.72 9.30 24.33
CA VAL A 92 -10.07 10.40 25.24
C VAL A 92 -9.41 10.23 26.61
N TYR A 93 -9.25 8.98 27.05
CA TYR A 93 -8.75 8.61 28.35
C TYR A 93 -7.59 7.63 28.24
N ARG A 94 -6.63 7.77 29.15
CA ARG A 94 -5.62 6.76 29.42
C ARG A 94 -5.68 6.30 30.86
N TYR A 95 -5.32 5.04 31.11
CA TYR A 95 -5.22 4.53 32.48
C TYR A 95 -3.87 4.89 33.10
N ASN A 96 -3.88 5.68 34.17
CA ASN A 96 -2.67 6.00 34.93
C ASN A 96 -2.45 4.95 36.03
N GLU A 97 -1.43 4.09 35.85
CA GLU A 97 -1.09 3.03 36.81
C GLU A 97 -0.72 3.56 38.21
N THR A 98 -0.16 4.76 38.31
CA THR A 98 0.26 5.34 39.59
C THR A 98 -0.93 5.85 40.39
N SER A 99 -1.91 6.48 39.75
CA SER A 99 -3.12 6.97 40.41
C SER A 99 -4.27 5.96 40.43
N GLU A 100 -4.14 4.83 39.72
CA GLU A 100 -5.18 3.83 39.49
C GLU A 100 -6.49 4.44 38.93
N GLN A 101 -6.38 5.45 38.07
CA GLN A 101 -7.52 6.23 37.54
C GLN A 101 -7.35 6.52 36.06
N ASN A 102 -8.47 6.66 35.35
CA ASN A 102 -8.48 7.19 33.99
C ASN A 102 -8.25 8.71 34.05
N GLU A 103 -7.26 9.18 33.30
CA GLU A 103 -6.96 10.59 33.09
C GLU A 103 -7.16 10.98 31.63
N PHE A 104 -7.28 12.28 31.35
CA PHE A 104 -7.45 12.76 29.98
C PHE A 104 -6.17 12.53 29.18
N GLU A 105 -6.29 11.85 28.04
CA GLU A 105 -5.18 11.61 27.13
C GLU A 105 -5.04 12.83 26.20
N SER A 106 -4.02 13.64 26.42
CA SER A 106 -3.80 14.89 25.69
C SER A 106 -3.04 14.72 24.38
N TRP A 107 -2.33 13.58 24.21
CA TRP A 107 -1.27 13.36 23.22
C TRP A 107 -0.08 14.33 23.34
N ASN A 108 0.07 15.01 24.47
CA ASN A 108 1.17 15.93 24.74
C ASN A 108 1.59 15.83 26.23
N PRO A 109 2.05 14.66 26.69
CA PRO A 109 2.41 14.42 28.09
C PRO A 109 3.53 15.33 28.61
N ASN A 110 4.43 15.79 27.74
CA ASN A 110 5.56 16.65 28.12
C ASN A 110 5.22 18.16 28.12
N GLY A 111 4.09 18.55 27.53
CA GLY A 111 3.60 19.93 27.48
C GLY A 111 4.43 20.87 26.59
N ASP A 112 5.10 20.36 25.55
CA ASP A 112 5.96 21.15 24.65
C ASP A 112 5.23 21.74 23.43
N ASP A 113 3.92 21.51 23.35
CA ASP A 113 3.00 21.92 22.29
C ASP A 113 3.25 21.19 20.95
N TYR A 114 3.88 20.01 20.94
CA TYR A 114 3.89 19.08 19.82
C TYR A 114 3.14 17.81 20.22
N PHE A 115 2.13 17.44 19.44
CA PHE A 115 1.23 16.34 19.79
C PHE A 115 1.67 15.03 19.12
N ALA A 116 1.79 13.96 19.90
CA ALA A 116 2.31 12.66 19.47
C ALA A 116 3.61 12.83 18.68
N ALA A 117 4.55 13.55 19.26
CA ALA A 117 5.86 13.81 18.71
C ALA A 117 6.76 12.59 18.86
N TRP A 118 7.43 12.21 17.77
CA TRP A 118 8.43 11.15 17.81
C TRP A 118 9.51 11.40 16.78
N ARG A 119 10.79 11.32 17.19
CA ARG A 119 11.96 11.68 16.37
C ARG A 119 11.88 13.08 15.76
N HIS A 120 11.02 13.93 16.31
CA HIS A 120 10.80 15.26 15.78
C HIS A 120 12.07 16.12 15.96
N PRO A 121 12.48 16.93 14.97
CA PRO A 121 13.77 17.63 15.02
C PRO A 121 13.94 18.64 16.17
N ILE A 122 12.83 19.10 16.77
CA ILE A 122 12.82 20.17 17.78
C ILE A 122 11.92 19.89 18.99
N ALA A 123 11.24 18.74 19.04
CA ALA A 123 10.34 18.36 20.14
C ALA A 123 10.86 17.10 20.82
N GLU A 124 10.56 16.94 22.11
CA GLU A 124 10.88 15.69 22.80
C GLU A 124 9.90 14.59 22.36
N ASN A 125 10.29 13.33 22.50
CA ASN A 125 9.35 12.24 22.20
C ASN A 125 8.23 12.22 23.24
N ASP A 126 6.99 12.09 22.78
CA ASP A 126 5.86 11.76 23.62
C ASP A 126 5.84 10.25 23.87
N THR A 127 6.21 9.86 25.10
CA THR A 127 6.11 8.47 25.58
C THR A 127 4.81 8.28 26.37
N ASP A 128 4.45 7.02 26.61
CA ASP A 128 3.30 6.66 27.47
C ASP A 128 1.92 7.06 26.91
N LEU A 129 1.81 7.19 25.58
CA LEU A 129 0.51 7.25 24.88
C LEU A 129 -0.04 5.83 24.74
N ASP A 130 -1.28 5.58 25.16
CA ASP A 130 -1.86 4.24 25.06
C ASP A 130 -2.49 3.95 23.68
N TYR A 131 -2.83 5.00 22.92
CA TYR A 131 -3.44 4.96 21.59
C TYR A 131 -4.79 4.20 21.54
N ARG A 132 -5.47 4.04 22.68
CA ARG A 132 -6.70 3.25 22.76
C ARG A 132 -7.93 4.14 22.58
N PRO A 133 -8.73 3.93 21.52
CA PRO A 133 -9.98 4.66 21.37
C PRO A 133 -11.02 4.28 22.44
N ASP A 134 -11.67 5.27 23.04
CA ASP A 134 -12.80 5.11 23.96
C ASP A 134 -14.17 5.12 23.25
N VAL A 135 -14.21 5.76 22.08
CA VAL A 135 -15.40 5.84 21.23
C VAL A 135 -15.03 5.49 19.81
N SER A 136 -15.94 4.84 19.08
CA SER A 136 -15.75 4.63 17.66
C SER A 136 -16.01 5.94 16.93
N LEU A 137 -15.07 6.36 16.08
CA LEU A 137 -15.16 7.63 15.37
C LEU A 137 -15.09 7.45 13.86
N GLY A 138 -16.02 8.10 13.16
CA GLY A 138 -16.00 8.23 11.71
C GLY A 138 -16.10 9.68 11.27
N ARG A 139 -15.63 9.97 10.04
CA ARG A 139 -15.66 11.31 9.46
C ARG A 139 -16.36 11.35 8.10
N LEU A 140 -17.26 12.30 7.93
CA LEU A 140 -17.77 12.71 6.62
C LEU A 140 -17.10 14.02 6.21
N ALA A 141 -16.05 13.94 5.38
CA ALA A 141 -15.15 15.05 5.03
C ALA A 141 -15.76 16.05 4.02
N PHE A 142 -16.98 16.52 4.29
CA PHE A 142 -17.74 17.41 3.42
C PHE A 142 -17.02 18.71 3.12
N ARG A 143 -17.02 19.08 1.83
CA ARG A 143 -16.46 20.35 1.33
C ARG A 143 -17.54 21.32 0.86
N ASN A 144 -18.77 20.85 0.65
CA ASN A 144 -19.89 21.67 0.19
C ASN A 144 -21.24 20.97 0.44
N ARG A 145 -22.33 21.73 0.28
CA ARG A 145 -23.71 21.24 0.50
C ARG A 145 -24.13 20.11 -0.45
N LEU A 146 -23.55 20.00 -1.65
CA LEU A 146 -23.87 18.92 -2.58
C LEU A 146 -23.30 17.59 -2.08
N GLU A 147 -22.07 17.59 -1.55
CA GLU A 147 -21.49 16.40 -0.91
C GLU A 147 -22.32 15.98 0.31
N VAL A 148 -22.73 16.93 1.17
CA VAL A 148 -23.63 16.67 2.30
C VAL A 148 -24.89 15.95 1.83
N LYS A 149 -25.59 16.53 0.85
CA LYS A 149 -26.81 15.93 0.30
C LYS A 149 -26.54 14.52 -0.24
N ASN A 150 -25.49 14.34 -1.04
CA ASN A 150 -25.22 13.06 -1.69
C ASN A 150 -24.93 11.94 -0.69
N VAL A 151 -24.15 12.21 0.35
CA VAL A 151 -23.75 11.18 1.33
C VAL A 151 -24.86 10.92 2.34
N VAL A 152 -25.52 11.96 2.85
CA VAL A 152 -26.64 11.79 3.79
C VAL A 152 -27.79 11.03 3.12
N ASP A 153 -28.12 11.34 1.86
CA ASP A 153 -29.12 10.56 1.10
C ASP A 153 -28.70 9.10 0.94
N LYS A 154 -27.40 8.81 0.80
CA LYS A 154 -26.88 7.44 0.71
C LYS A 154 -26.99 6.70 2.04
N ILE A 155 -26.60 7.33 3.14
CA ILE A 155 -26.67 6.74 4.49
C ILE A 155 -28.13 6.44 4.83
N ILE A 156 -29.03 7.44 4.72
CA ILE A 156 -30.46 7.24 4.99
C ILE A 156 -31.02 6.10 4.13
N LYS A 157 -30.69 6.07 2.82
CA LYS A 157 -31.18 5.00 1.95
C LYS A 157 -30.63 3.63 2.36
N TYR A 158 -29.34 3.54 2.68
CA TYR A 158 -28.71 2.31 3.11
C TYR A 158 -29.38 1.77 4.39
N GLU A 159 -29.59 2.64 5.38
CA GLU A 159 -30.19 2.24 6.66
C GLU A 159 -31.70 1.98 6.60
N THR A 160 -32.40 2.48 5.57
CA THR A 160 -33.84 2.28 5.40
C THR A 160 -34.20 1.25 4.35
N THR A 161 -33.20 0.63 3.71
CA THR A 161 -33.39 -0.48 2.78
C THR A 161 -33.14 -1.80 3.51
N GLU A 162 -34.06 -2.75 3.37
CA GLU A 162 -33.90 -4.10 3.93
C GLU A 162 -32.59 -4.74 3.46
N LEU A 163 -31.94 -5.48 4.37
CA LEU A 163 -30.77 -6.30 4.09
C LEU A 163 -31.02 -7.17 2.84
N ASN A 164 -30.09 -7.09 1.89
CA ASN A 164 -30.08 -7.97 0.72
C ASN A 164 -28.75 -8.71 0.66
N SER A 165 -28.76 -9.95 1.11
CA SER A 165 -27.59 -10.83 1.17
C SER A 165 -26.99 -11.14 -0.20
N GLU A 166 -27.74 -11.08 -1.31
CA GLU A 166 -27.24 -11.44 -2.64
C GLU A 166 -26.05 -10.58 -3.10
N TRP A 167 -26.02 -9.30 -2.73
CA TRP A 167 -24.90 -8.42 -3.06
C TRP A 167 -23.97 -8.16 -1.88
N PHE A 168 -24.47 -8.24 -0.64
CA PHE A 168 -23.68 -7.96 0.55
C PHE A 168 -22.73 -9.11 0.90
N GLU A 169 -23.16 -10.38 0.76
CA GLU A 169 -22.32 -11.57 0.98
C GLU A 169 -21.37 -11.81 -0.21
N LYS A 170 -20.73 -10.74 -0.68
CA LYS A 170 -19.66 -10.75 -1.67
C LYS A 170 -18.55 -9.83 -1.16
N MET A 171 -17.31 -10.33 -1.18
CA MET A 171 -16.12 -9.53 -0.94
C MET A 171 -15.29 -9.50 -2.22
N THR A 172 -15.03 -8.29 -2.71
CA THR A 172 -14.09 -8.07 -3.82
C THR A 172 -12.74 -7.68 -3.25
N VAL A 173 -11.70 -8.44 -3.58
CA VAL A 173 -10.32 -8.12 -3.16
C VAL A 173 -9.44 -7.82 -4.35
N ILE A 174 -8.54 -6.86 -4.18
CA ILE A 174 -7.69 -6.32 -5.22
C ILE A 174 -6.28 -6.22 -4.63
N GLY A 175 -5.36 -6.99 -5.21
CA GLY A 175 -3.98 -7.16 -4.74
C GLY A 175 -3.02 -7.31 -5.91
N GLY A 176 -1.77 -7.67 -5.64
CA GLY A 176 -0.71 -7.86 -6.64
C GLY A 176 0.65 -8.02 -5.97
N ASP A 177 1.70 -7.92 -6.77
CA ASP A 177 3.08 -7.97 -6.31
C ASP A 177 3.48 -6.61 -5.71
N GLY A 178 3.53 -6.52 -4.38
CA GLY A 178 3.76 -5.25 -3.69
C GLY A 178 5.22 -4.80 -3.78
N PHE A 179 6.14 -5.76 -3.70
CA PHE A 179 7.57 -5.52 -3.67
C PHE A 179 8.31 -6.58 -4.47
N LEU A 180 9.28 -6.16 -5.29
CA LEU A 180 10.22 -7.11 -5.88
C LEU A 180 11.18 -7.61 -4.79
N ASP A 181 10.90 -8.78 -4.24
CA ASP A 181 11.64 -9.39 -3.12
C ASP A 181 12.71 -10.39 -3.57
N GLN A 182 13.19 -10.27 -4.82
CA GLN A 182 14.31 -11.07 -5.34
C GLN A 182 15.59 -10.84 -4.52
N GLU A 183 16.08 -11.90 -3.89
CA GLU A 183 17.41 -11.91 -3.28
C GLU A 183 18.53 -12.00 -4.32
N ARG A 184 19.70 -11.46 -4.00
CA ARG A 184 20.88 -11.53 -4.87
C ARG A 184 21.34 -12.97 -5.08
N LEU A 185 21.37 -13.38 -6.36
CA LEU A 185 21.93 -14.66 -6.78
C LEU A 185 23.46 -14.61 -6.78
N GLU A 186 24.14 -15.62 -6.24
CA GLU A 186 25.60 -15.72 -6.22
C GLU A 186 26.11 -16.80 -7.19
N ILE A 187 25.85 -16.62 -8.48
CA ILE A 187 26.28 -17.52 -9.56
C ILE A 187 27.60 -16.99 -10.12
N ALA A 188 28.72 -17.64 -9.79
CA ALA A 188 30.06 -17.19 -10.15
C ALA A 188 30.66 -18.06 -11.25
N TRP A 189 30.77 -17.50 -12.46
CA TRP A 189 31.38 -18.15 -13.61
C TRP A 189 32.81 -17.65 -13.84
N ASP A 190 33.81 -18.52 -13.57
CA ASP A 190 35.22 -18.25 -13.83
C ASP A 190 35.52 -18.30 -15.34
N THR A 191 36.02 -17.18 -15.87
CA THR A 191 36.32 -17.03 -17.31
C THR A 191 37.80 -16.96 -17.63
N ASN A 192 38.69 -17.19 -16.65
CA ASN A 192 40.13 -16.94 -16.79
C ASN A 192 40.79 -17.89 -17.81
N GLU A 193 40.52 -19.18 -17.70
CA GLU A 193 41.12 -20.20 -18.59
C GLU A 193 40.34 -20.41 -19.90
N LEU A 194 39.30 -19.62 -20.15
CA LEU A 194 38.45 -19.78 -21.34
C LEU A 194 39.09 -19.15 -22.58
N PRO A 195 39.09 -19.85 -23.73
CA PRO A 195 39.59 -19.29 -24.98
C PRO A 195 38.73 -18.12 -25.45
N THR A 196 39.35 -17.18 -26.17
CA THR A 196 38.63 -16.10 -26.86
C THR A 196 37.58 -16.69 -27.80
N GLY A 197 36.33 -16.27 -27.64
CA GLY A 197 35.21 -16.79 -28.42
C GLY A 197 33.87 -16.34 -27.86
N LYS A 198 32.81 -16.67 -28.59
CA LYS A 198 31.44 -16.44 -28.12
C LYS A 198 31.00 -17.54 -27.15
N TYR A 199 30.21 -17.12 -26.17
CA TYR A 199 29.57 -17.98 -25.21
C TYR A 199 28.11 -17.54 -25.07
N ILE A 200 27.22 -18.50 -24.86
CA ILE A 200 25.80 -18.24 -24.64
C ILE A 200 25.46 -18.71 -23.24
N ILE A 201 25.01 -17.77 -22.41
CA ILE A 201 24.48 -18.06 -21.08
C ILE A 201 23.00 -18.35 -21.24
N TYR A 202 22.56 -19.46 -20.70
CA TYR A 202 21.17 -19.87 -20.68
C TYR A 202 20.65 -19.87 -19.25
N ALA A 203 19.39 -19.47 -19.05
CA ALA A 203 18.71 -19.61 -17.79
C ALA A 203 17.29 -20.15 -17.96
N GLN A 204 16.87 -21.06 -17.09
CA GLN A 204 15.50 -21.59 -17.09
C GLN A 204 14.99 -21.76 -15.66
N SER A 205 13.75 -21.29 -15.43
CA SER A 205 13.05 -21.46 -14.15
C SER A 205 12.16 -22.72 -14.19
N THR A 206 12.05 -23.40 -13.06
CA THR A 206 11.12 -24.52 -12.84
C THR A 206 10.43 -24.34 -11.49
N ASN A 207 9.12 -24.53 -11.41
CA ASN A 207 8.38 -24.41 -10.15
C ASN A 207 8.21 -25.76 -9.42
N GLU A 208 7.58 -25.72 -8.24
CA GLU A 208 7.29 -26.88 -7.40
C GLU A 208 6.50 -28.01 -8.10
N ASP A 209 5.74 -27.69 -9.15
CA ASP A 209 4.99 -28.66 -9.95
C ASP A 209 5.85 -29.30 -11.06
N ASN A 210 7.15 -29.01 -11.10
CA ASN A 210 8.09 -29.39 -12.16
C ASN A 210 7.69 -28.85 -13.55
N ILE A 211 7.06 -27.68 -13.60
CA ILE A 211 6.75 -26.98 -14.85
C ILE A 211 7.87 -25.99 -15.13
N SER A 212 8.54 -26.16 -16.27
CA SER A 212 9.61 -25.26 -16.71
C SER A 212 9.10 -24.12 -17.61
N GLY A 213 9.74 -22.98 -17.44
CA GLY A 213 9.57 -21.74 -18.18
C GLY A 213 10.19 -21.71 -19.57
N PRO A 214 10.08 -20.56 -20.27
CA PRO A 214 10.95 -20.25 -21.40
C PRO A 214 12.43 -20.24 -20.95
N ILE A 215 13.33 -20.41 -21.92
CA ILE A 215 14.76 -20.27 -21.72
C ILE A 215 15.12 -18.83 -22.07
N ASP A 216 15.82 -18.15 -21.17
CA ASP A 216 16.48 -16.87 -21.44
C ASP A 216 17.88 -17.14 -22.02
N GLU A 217 18.29 -16.35 -23.01
CA GLU A 217 19.53 -16.54 -23.77
C GLU A 217 20.33 -15.24 -23.84
N VAL A 218 21.57 -15.27 -23.33
CA VAL A 218 22.47 -14.12 -23.31
C VAL A 218 23.78 -14.43 -24.03
N ASP A 219 23.97 -13.81 -25.19
CA ASP A 219 25.20 -13.89 -25.98
C ASP A 219 26.30 -12.97 -25.41
N VAL A 220 27.47 -13.51 -25.08
CA VAL A 220 28.64 -12.73 -24.65
C VAL A 220 29.91 -13.09 -25.42
N LEU A 221 30.87 -12.16 -25.44
CA LEU A 221 32.21 -12.38 -25.97
C LEU A 221 33.22 -12.45 -24.83
N VAL A 222 33.90 -13.59 -24.66
CA VAL A 222 35.10 -13.64 -23.81
C VAL A 222 36.29 -13.25 -24.68
N ASP A 223 36.98 -12.16 -24.33
CA ASP A 223 38.16 -11.67 -25.07
C ASP A 223 39.09 -10.88 -24.15
N LYS A 224 40.04 -11.58 -23.52
CA LYS A 224 41.04 -10.99 -22.60
C LYS A 224 42.00 -10.00 -23.27
N THR A 225 41.94 -9.82 -24.59
CA THR A 225 42.73 -8.79 -25.29
C THR A 225 42.06 -7.41 -25.28
N LYS A 226 40.81 -7.34 -24.85
CA LYS A 226 40.00 -6.11 -24.78
C LYS A 226 39.72 -5.72 -23.33
N ASP A 227 39.31 -4.46 -23.17
CA ASP A 227 38.67 -3.99 -21.95
C ASP A 227 37.29 -4.63 -21.83
N SER A 228 36.88 -4.91 -20.59
CA SER A 228 35.56 -5.48 -20.31
C SER A 228 34.47 -4.42 -20.49
N ALA A 229 33.33 -4.85 -21.01
CA ALA A 229 32.11 -4.07 -21.12
C ALA A 229 30.96 -4.95 -20.68
N VAL A 230 30.50 -4.77 -19.44
CA VAL A 230 29.40 -5.53 -18.85
C VAL A 230 28.30 -4.55 -18.47
N THR A 231 27.09 -4.85 -18.89
CA THR A 231 25.92 -3.98 -18.76
C THR A 231 24.74 -4.73 -18.14
N PHE A 232 23.80 -3.95 -17.63
CA PHE A 232 22.55 -4.43 -17.04
C PHE A 232 21.42 -4.35 -18.07
N ASN A 233 20.58 -5.38 -18.12
CA ASN A 233 19.34 -5.45 -18.89
C ASN A 233 18.21 -6.04 -18.05
N HIS A 234 16.98 -5.61 -18.30
CA HIS A 234 15.80 -6.08 -17.57
C HIS A 234 14.61 -6.10 -18.53
N ASP A 235 14.47 -7.21 -19.24
CA ASP A 235 13.50 -7.39 -20.32
C ASP A 235 12.76 -8.73 -20.23
N ASP A 236 12.66 -9.31 -19.03
CA ASP A 236 11.88 -10.51 -18.72
C ASP A 236 10.40 -10.43 -19.13
N HIS A 237 9.84 -9.22 -19.27
CA HIS A 237 8.53 -9.02 -19.89
C HIS A 237 8.45 -9.52 -21.36
N LEU A 238 9.58 -9.64 -22.06
CA LEU A 238 9.68 -10.17 -23.42
C LEU A 238 9.77 -11.70 -23.46
N LEU A 239 10.10 -12.36 -22.34
CA LEU A 239 10.12 -13.82 -22.23
C LEU A 239 8.70 -14.41 -22.16
N MET A 240 7.69 -13.56 -21.92
CA MET A 240 6.29 -13.93 -21.95
C MET A 240 5.68 -13.60 -23.32
N ASP A 241 5.36 -14.63 -24.11
CA ASP A 241 4.86 -14.50 -25.49
C ASP A 241 3.69 -13.52 -25.66
N ASP A 242 2.81 -13.40 -24.66
CA ASP A 242 1.63 -12.52 -24.68
C ASP A 242 1.54 -11.61 -23.43
N PHE A 243 2.66 -11.06 -22.95
CA PHE A 243 2.64 -10.10 -21.82
C PHE A 243 1.62 -8.95 -22.04
N PRO A 244 0.80 -8.57 -21.04
CA PRO A 244 0.76 -9.04 -19.65
C PRO A 244 -0.35 -10.08 -19.38
N ASN A 245 -0.34 -11.22 -20.07
CA ASN A 245 -1.29 -12.31 -19.82
C ASN A 245 -0.82 -13.26 -18.72
N TYR A 246 -1.65 -13.41 -17.69
CA TYR A 246 -1.42 -14.27 -16.53
C TYR A 246 -2.60 -15.24 -16.30
N PRO A 247 -2.39 -16.38 -15.63
CA PRO A 247 -1.10 -16.88 -15.12
C PRO A 247 -0.14 -17.28 -16.25
N ALA A 248 1.14 -17.03 -16.05
CA ALA A 248 2.22 -17.42 -16.96
C ALA A 248 3.02 -18.60 -16.39
N ARG A 249 3.92 -19.18 -17.21
CA ARG A 249 4.90 -20.18 -16.72
C ARG A 249 5.98 -19.48 -15.89
N PRO A 250 6.72 -20.23 -15.05
CA PRO A 250 7.86 -19.67 -14.30
C PRO A 250 8.83 -18.96 -15.23
N ILE A 251 9.41 -17.86 -14.79
CA ILE A 251 10.34 -17.04 -15.58
C ILE A 251 11.69 -17.03 -14.88
N ALA A 252 12.75 -17.28 -15.64
CA ALA A 252 14.12 -16.96 -15.25
C ALA A 252 14.63 -15.89 -16.20
N THR A 253 15.36 -14.91 -15.69
CA THR A 253 16.05 -13.90 -16.51
C THR A 253 17.45 -13.66 -15.98
N VAL A 254 18.41 -13.51 -16.88
CA VAL A 254 19.76 -13.02 -16.59
C VAL A 254 19.78 -11.52 -16.83
N THR A 255 20.07 -10.75 -15.79
CA THR A 255 20.11 -9.28 -15.89
C THR A 255 21.51 -8.71 -16.06
N SER A 256 22.53 -9.45 -15.65
CA SER A 256 23.91 -9.18 -16.03
C SER A 256 24.68 -10.49 -16.14
N PRO A 257 25.47 -10.70 -17.22
CA PRO A 257 25.76 -9.76 -18.30
C PRO A 257 24.57 -9.60 -19.27
N SER A 258 24.68 -8.68 -20.23
CA SER A 258 23.69 -8.45 -21.30
C SER A 258 24.20 -8.92 -22.67
N CYS A 259 23.29 -9.15 -23.61
CA CYS A 259 23.63 -9.56 -24.97
C CYS A 259 24.61 -8.58 -25.65
N GLY A 260 25.73 -9.11 -26.14
CA GLY A 260 26.80 -8.37 -26.81
C GLY A 260 27.91 -7.85 -25.88
N ASP A 261 27.80 -8.09 -24.57
CA ASP A 261 28.84 -7.72 -23.61
C ASP A 261 30.17 -8.43 -23.85
N ILE A 262 31.25 -7.80 -23.40
CA ILE A 262 32.62 -8.30 -23.52
C ILE A 262 33.17 -8.60 -22.12
N LEU A 263 33.47 -9.86 -21.86
CA LEU A 263 34.18 -10.32 -20.67
C LEU A 263 35.69 -10.27 -20.97
N GLY A 264 36.28 -9.11 -20.71
CA GLY A 264 37.65 -8.75 -21.06
C GLY A 264 38.64 -8.88 -19.90
N SER A 265 39.67 -8.03 -19.91
CA SER A 265 40.78 -8.03 -18.93
C SER A 265 40.62 -7.06 -17.76
N THR A 266 39.59 -6.22 -17.75
CA THR A 266 39.39 -5.18 -16.73
C THR A 266 38.21 -5.49 -15.82
N ASN A 267 38.30 -5.08 -14.55
CA ASN A 267 37.18 -5.20 -13.62
C ASN A 267 36.05 -4.24 -13.97
N VAL A 268 34.80 -4.68 -13.83
CA VAL A 268 33.58 -3.87 -13.98
C VAL A 268 32.74 -4.06 -12.72
N SER A 269 32.30 -2.95 -12.12
CA SER A 269 31.28 -2.98 -11.07
C SER A 269 30.38 -1.75 -11.21
N SER A 270 29.06 -1.97 -11.20
CA SER A 270 28.07 -0.89 -11.20
C SER A 270 26.77 -1.34 -10.53
N LYS A 271 25.99 -0.36 -10.07
CA LYS A 271 24.72 -0.58 -9.38
C LYS A 271 23.61 0.17 -10.11
N PRO A 272 22.70 -0.52 -10.81
CA PRO A 272 21.49 0.10 -11.33
C PRO A 272 20.68 0.70 -10.17
N GLY A 273 20.17 1.92 -10.36
CA GLY A 273 19.27 2.54 -9.38
C GLY A 273 17.86 1.98 -9.49
N ASP A 274 17.00 2.30 -8.52
CA ASP A 274 15.62 1.78 -8.47
C ASP A 274 14.76 2.14 -9.70
N GLY A 275 15.11 3.21 -10.41
CA GLY A 275 14.48 3.59 -11.68
C GLY A 275 14.72 2.60 -12.83
N ASP A 276 15.79 1.81 -12.76
CA ASP A 276 16.17 0.77 -13.73
C ASP A 276 15.95 -0.64 -13.16
N ALA A 277 16.15 -0.83 -11.85
CA ALA A 277 15.97 -2.09 -11.14
C ALA A 277 15.32 -1.85 -9.77
N TYR A 278 13.99 -1.91 -9.69
CA TYR A 278 13.24 -1.66 -8.46
C TYR A 278 13.77 -2.49 -7.28
N LEU A 279 13.98 -1.82 -6.13
CA LEU A 279 14.54 -2.36 -4.89
C LEU A 279 15.98 -2.91 -4.97
N ASN A 280 16.72 -2.60 -6.04
CA ASN A 280 18.12 -3.03 -6.15
C ASN A 280 19.03 -2.35 -5.12
N GLU A 281 18.77 -1.09 -4.76
CA GLU A 281 19.59 -0.39 -3.76
C GLU A 281 19.66 -1.14 -2.43
N ARG A 282 18.60 -1.90 -2.10
CA ARG A 282 18.50 -2.71 -0.89
C ARG A 282 19.01 -4.13 -1.06
N LEU A 283 18.63 -4.79 -2.16
CA LEU A 283 18.81 -6.24 -2.32
C LEU A 283 20.05 -6.60 -3.14
N GLY A 284 20.58 -5.67 -3.94
CA GLY A 284 21.73 -5.87 -4.82
C GLY A 284 21.51 -6.96 -5.87
N TRP A 285 20.24 -7.30 -6.16
CA TRP A 285 19.86 -8.41 -7.02
C TRP A 285 20.25 -8.20 -8.50
N ALA A 286 20.43 -6.94 -8.90
CA ALA A 286 20.77 -6.50 -10.24
C ALA A 286 22.17 -5.85 -10.34
N ASP A 287 22.99 -5.91 -9.28
CA ASP A 287 24.36 -5.38 -9.29
C ASP A 287 25.20 -6.04 -10.40
N VAL A 288 25.92 -5.23 -11.19
CA VAL A 288 26.79 -5.74 -12.26
C VAL A 288 28.18 -5.93 -11.69
N ASP A 289 28.67 -7.17 -11.66
CA ASP A 289 30.03 -7.47 -11.17
C ASP A 289 30.77 -8.44 -12.10
N TYR A 290 31.89 -7.98 -12.64
CA TYR A 290 32.90 -8.80 -13.30
C TYR A 290 34.26 -8.45 -12.73
N ILE A 291 34.74 -9.27 -11.79
CA ILE A 291 35.91 -8.97 -10.94
C ILE A 291 36.88 -10.13 -11.01
N ASP A 292 38.16 -9.83 -11.22
CA ASP A 292 39.23 -10.83 -11.27
C ASP A 292 38.92 -11.98 -12.25
N GLU A 293 38.31 -11.61 -13.39
CA GLU A 293 37.88 -12.50 -14.46
C GLU A 293 36.77 -13.51 -14.07
N ILE A 294 36.08 -13.26 -12.97
CA ILE A 294 34.87 -13.97 -12.55
C ILE A 294 33.65 -13.12 -12.93
N MET A 295 32.76 -13.69 -13.74
CA MET A 295 31.45 -13.12 -14.03
C MET A 295 30.45 -13.57 -12.98
N TYR A 296 29.90 -12.61 -12.24
CA TYR A 296 28.78 -12.89 -11.35
C TYR A 296 27.48 -12.73 -12.13
N ILE A 297 26.89 -13.85 -12.53
CA ILE A 297 25.63 -13.87 -13.26
C ILE A 297 24.51 -13.48 -12.29
N ARG A 298 23.86 -12.35 -12.54
CA ARG A 298 22.69 -11.88 -11.79
C ARG A 298 21.42 -12.11 -12.57
N GLY A 299 20.29 -12.07 -11.88
CA GLY A 299 19.01 -12.40 -12.48
C GLY A 299 17.87 -12.48 -11.48
N LYS A 300 16.73 -12.94 -11.99
CA LYS A 300 15.55 -13.26 -11.18
C LYS A 300 14.98 -14.60 -11.59
N SER A 301 14.28 -15.25 -10.66
CA SER A 301 13.47 -16.43 -10.94
C SER A 301 12.17 -16.35 -10.13
N TYR A 302 11.02 -16.57 -10.77
CA TYR A 302 9.72 -16.46 -10.10
C TYR A 302 8.62 -17.27 -10.80
N ASP A 303 7.58 -17.67 -10.04
CA ASP A 303 6.40 -18.37 -10.55
C ASP A 303 5.20 -17.40 -10.62
N PRO A 304 4.79 -16.93 -11.82
CA PRO A 304 3.74 -15.92 -11.97
C PRO A 304 2.32 -16.35 -11.61
N ARG A 305 2.13 -17.57 -11.10
CA ARG A 305 0.82 -18.09 -10.72
C ARG A 305 0.36 -17.53 -9.37
N PRO A 306 -0.96 -17.52 -9.09
CA PRO A 306 -1.46 -17.15 -7.77
C PRO A 306 -0.85 -18.03 -6.69
N TYR A 307 -0.27 -17.39 -5.66
CA TYR A 307 0.50 -18.06 -4.60
C TYR A 307 1.69 -18.89 -5.09
N GLY A 308 2.20 -18.64 -6.30
CA GLY A 308 3.51 -19.11 -6.71
C GLY A 308 4.55 -18.43 -5.83
N VAL A 309 5.37 -19.22 -5.14
CA VAL A 309 6.41 -18.71 -4.23
C VAL A 309 7.77 -19.22 -4.64
N THR A 310 7.90 -20.54 -4.76
CA THR A 310 9.21 -21.18 -4.88
C THR A 310 9.50 -21.63 -6.31
N THR A 311 10.68 -21.27 -6.81
CA THR A 311 11.24 -21.77 -8.06
C THR A 311 12.68 -22.25 -7.89
N ASP A 312 13.09 -23.16 -8.77
CA ASP A 312 14.48 -23.49 -9.01
C ASP A 312 14.92 -22.81 -10.32
N MET A 313 16.17 -22.34 -10.37
CA MET A 313 16.79 -21.75 -11.54
C MET A 313 17.99 -22.58 -11.97
N HIS A 314 17.99 -23.02 -13.23
CA HIS A 314 19.14 -23.66 -13.86
C HIS A 314 19.83 -22.66 -14.78
N VAL A 315 21.13 -22.45 -14.57
CA VAL A 315 21.98 -21.62 -15.41
C VAL A 315 23.11 -22.46 -15.98
N TRP A 316 23.26 -22.44 -17.30
CA TRP A 316 24.39 -23.11 -17.96
C TRP A 316 24.98 -22.22 -19.05
N VAL A 317 26.23 -22.44 -19.39
CA VAL A 317 26.93 -21.69 -20.45
C VAL A 317 27.48 -22.63 -21.48
N GLU A 318 27.18 -22.37 -22.74
CA GLU A 318 27.74 -23.09 -23.88
C GLU A 318 28.79 -22.24 -24.61
N ASN A 319 29.81 -22.90 -25.15
CA ASN A 319 30.77 -22.28 -26.07
C ASN A 319 30.29 -22.37 -27.53
N GLU A 320 31.07 -21.86 -28.49
CA GLU A 320 30.74 -21.90 -29.93
C GLU A 320 30.51 -23.31 -30.51
N ASP A 321 31.02 -24.36 -29.86
CA ASP A 321 30.85 -25.75 -30.27
C ASP A 321 29.60 -26.40 -29.64
N GLY A 322 28.83 -25.67 -28.82
CA GLY A 322 27.68 -26.19 -28.07
C GLY A 322 28.06 -27.07 -26.88
N MET A 323 29.30 -26.96 -26.39
CA MET A 323 29.73 -27.67 -25.19
C MET A 323 29.45 -26.83 -23.95
N ILE A 324 28.80 -27.45 -22.96
CA ILE A 324 28.57 -26.83 -21.64
C ILE A 324 29.91 -26.67 -20.92
N VAL A 325 30.28 -25.42 -20.63
CA VAL A 325 31.51 -25.04 -19.92
C VAL A 325 31.25 -24.55 -18.49
N PHE A 326 29.99 -24.30 -18.16
CA PHE A 326 29.52 -23.93 -16.83
C PHE A 326 28.08 -24.45 -16.65
N ASP A 327 27.75 -24.94 -15.47
CA ASP A 327 26.44 -25.53 -15.14
C ASP A 327 26.19 -25.37 -13.64
N GLN A 328 25.13 -24.66 -13.26
CA GLN A 328 24.77 -24.41 -11.87
C GLN A 328 23.24 -24.40 -11.69
N TYR A 329 22.79 -25.05 -10.61
CA TYR A 329 21.42 -24.95 -10.12
C TYR A 329 21.39 -24.07 -8.87
N VAL A 330 20.38 -23.21 -8.78
CA VAL A 330 20.01 -22.47 -7.59
C VAL A 330 18.59 -22.86 -7.24
N ASN A 331 18.40 -23.52 -6.10
CA ASN A 331 17.11 -24.07 -5.70
C ASN A 331 16.44 -23.21 -4.64
N ASP A 332 15.15 -23.43 -4.45
CA ASP A 332 14.36 -22.85 -3.37
C ASP A 332 14.38 -21.31 -3.37
N LEU A 333 14.36 -20.68 -4.55
CA LEU A 333 14.24 -19.23 -4.68
C LEU A 333 12.80 -18.82 -4.38
N GLU A 334 12.62 -18.00 -3.34
CA GLU A 334 11.31 -17.52 -2.91
C GLU A 334 11.05 -16.10 -3.43
N MET A 335 9.84 -15.87 -3.95
CA MET A 335 9.31 -14.55 -4.30
C MET A 335 7.84 -14.48 -3.86
N TYR A 336 7.41 -13.41 -3.19
CA TYR A 336 6.07 -13.30 -2.62
C TYR A 336 5.31 -12.11 -3.21
N TYR A 337 4.11 -12.35 -3.72
CA TYR A 337 3.22 -11.26 -4.14
C TYR A 337 2.37 -10.79 -2.95
N GLU A 338 2.92 -9.88 -2.13
CA GLU A 338 2.39 -9.62 -0.78
C GLU A 338 0.96 -9.11 -0.78
N GLY A 339 0.58 -8.30 -1.78
CA GLY A 339 -0.80 -7.82 -1.91
C GLY A 339 -1.79 -8.97 -2.12
N GLU A 340 -1.39 -10.03 -2.83
CA GLU A 340 -2.21 -11.23 -3.03
C GLU A 340 -2.30 -12.07 -1.75
N TRP A 341 -1.21 -12.21 -1.01
CA TRP A 341 -1.22 -12.89 0.29
C TRP A 341 -2.05 -12.15 1.34
N VAL A 342 -1.89 -10.84 1.46
CA VAL A 342 -2.64 -9.98 2.39
C VAL A 342 -4.13 -10.00 2.09
N THR A 343 -4.53 -10.02 0.82
CA THR A 343 -5.95 -10.11 0.44
C THR A 343 -6.50 -11.53 0.42
N GLY A 344 -5.62 -12.53 0.40
CA GLY A 344 -5.93 -13.91 0.07
C GLY A 344 -6.62 -14.74 1.15
N GLU A 345 -6.79 -16.02 0.82
CA GLU A 345 -7.52 -17.04 1.57
C GLU A 345 -6.60 -17.97 2.36
N ARG A 346 -5.27 -17.83 2.22
CA ARG A 346 -4.29 -18.79 2.73
C ARG A 346 -3.57 -18.27 3.97
N LEU A 347 -3.09 -19.22 4.78
CA LEU A 347 -2.14 -18.95 5.85
C LEU A 347 -0.73 -18.82 5.25
N LEU A 348 0.02 -17.87 5.76
CA LEU A 348 1.43 -17.65 5.49
C LEU A 348 2.12 -17.28 6.81
N ASN A 349 3.21 -17.98 7.14
CA ASN A 349 3.96 -17.81 8.39
C ASN A 349 3.07 -17.65 9.67
N GLY A 350 1.98 -18.40 9.76
CA GLY A 350 1.06 -18.39 10.90
C GLY A 350 -0.03 -17.31 10.87
N GLY A 351 -0.01 -16.37 9.93
CA GLY A 351 -1.06 -15.35 9.71
C GLY A 351 -1.86 -15.61 8.43
N GLY A 352 -3.18 -15.42 8.48
CA GLY A 352 -4.06 -15.49 7.29
C GLY A 352 -4.20 -14.15 6.57
N GLY A 353 -4.47 -14.19 5.27
CA GLY A 353 -4.97 -13.01 4.54
C GLY A 353 -6.40 -12.62 4.92
N ALA A 354 -6.90 -11.52 4.38
CA ALA A 354 -8.23 -11.01 4.70
C ALA A 354 -9.37 -12.02 4.43
N LEU A 355 -9.35 -12.70 3.27
CA LEU A 355 -10.39 -13.66 2.92
C LEU A 355 -10.36 -14.94 3.78
N TYR A 356 -9.23 -15.25 4.41
CA TYR A 356 -9.13 -16.38 5.35
C TYR A 356 -10.07 -16.21 6.55
N TYR A 357 -10.27 -14.96 7.01
CA TYR A 357 -11.10 -14.66 8.18
C TYR A 357 -12.56 -14.38 7.84
N MET A 358 -12.91 -14.33 6.56
CA MET A 358 -14.27 -14.04 6.12
C MET A 358 -15.15 -15.31 6.13
N PRO A 359 -16.45 -15.18 6.43
CA PRO A 359 -17.36 -16.32 6.48
C PRO A 359 -17.43 -17.09 5.16
N GLU A 360 -17.64 -18.42 5.23
CA GLU A 360 -17.68 -19.28 4.04
C GLU A 360 -18.82 -18.95 3.05
N ASN A 361 -19.89 -18.30 3.52
CA ASN A 361 -21.01 -17.88 2.66
C ASN A 361 -20.68 -16.65 1.79
N PHE A 362 -19.58 -15.93 2.06
CA PHE A 362 -19.17 -14.82 1.21
C PHE A 362 -18.64 -15.32 -0.13
N THR A 363 -19.22 -14.80 -1.21
CA THR A 363 -18.65 -14.93 -2.56
C THR A 363 -17.33 -14.17 -2.63
N ARG A 364 -16.28 -14.85 -3.09
CA ARG A 364 -14.92 -14.31 -3.18
C ARG A 364 -14.63 -13.85 -4.60
N ASP A 365 -14.51 -12.55 -4.79
CA ASP A 365 -14.21 -11.93 -6.08
C ASP A 365 -12.78 -11.39 -6.08
N ILE A 366 -11.85 -12.23 -6.51
CA ILE A 366 -10.41 -12.00 -6.40
C ILE A 366 -9.87 -11.38 -7.70
N LEU A 367 -9.43 -10.12 -7.65
CA LEU A 367 -8.80 -9.41 -8.77
C LEU A 367 -7.30 -9.29 -8.50
N TRP A 368 -6.54 -10.18 -9.11
CA TRP A 368 -5.09 -10.20 -9.02
C TRP A 368 -4.45 -10.16 -10.40
N PRO A 369 -3.25 -9.61 -10.54
CA PRO A 369 -2.50 -9.71 -11.77
C PRO A 369 -2.11 -11.16 -12.03
N SER A 370 -1.69 -11.95 -11.02
CA SER A 370 -1.29 -13.36 -11.19
C SER A 370 -2.41 -14.28 -11.72
N ASN A 371 -3.68 -13.94 -11.47
CA ASN A 371 -4.84 -14.69 -11.97
C ASN A 371 -5.44 -14.09 -13.26
N GLY A 372 -4.80 -13.05 -13.82
CA GLY A 372 -5.22 -12.37 -15.04
C GLY A 372 -6.50 -11.54 -14.91
N ARG A 373 -7.00 -11.29 -13.69
CA ARG A 373 -8.23 -10.50 -13.46
C ARG A 373 -7.96 -9.04 -13.10
N LEU A 374 -6.70 -8.65 -12.92
CA LEU A 374 -6.28 -7.25 -12.81
C LEU A 374 -5.28 -6.92 -13.93
N THR A 375 -5.77 -6.28 -14.98
CA THR A 375 -4.99 -5.81 -16.13
C THR A 375 -5.05 -4.28 -16.31
N GLY A 376 -5.92 -3.63 -15.55
CA GLY A 376 -5.99 -2.18 -15.49
C GLY A 376 -7.30 -1.66 -14.89
N PRO A 377 -7.57 -0.34 -15.02
CA PRO A 377 -8.67 0.28 -14.30
C PRO A 377 -10.07 -0.20 -14.68
N HIS A 378 -10.21 -0.78 -15.88
CA HIS A 378 -11.48 -1.32 -16.34
C HIS A 378 -11.96 -2.50 -15.50
N ASP A 379 -11.05 -3.35 -15.04
CA ASP A 379 -11.38 -4.55 -14.26
C ASP A 379 -11.90 -4.15 -12.88
N VAL A 380 -11.21 -3.22 -12.22
CA VAL A 380 -11.63 -2.67 -10.93
C VAL A 380 -12.97 -1.94 -11.06
N ILE A 381 -13.13 -1.08 -12.07
CA ILE A 381 -14.41 -0.38 -12.30
C ILE A 381 -15.54 -1.38 -12.56
N HIS A 382 -15.28 -2.46 -13.30
CA HIS A 382 -16.26 -3.50 -13.58
C HIS A 382 -16.67 -4.21 -12.29
N ALA A 383 -15.72 -4.77 -11.54
CA ALA A 383 -15.99 -5.48 -10.29
C ALA A 383 -16.71 -4.60 -9.26
N LEU A 384 -16.24 -3.36 -9.06
CA LEU A 384 -16.92 -2.39 -8.21
C LEU A 384 -18.32 -2.03 -8.69
N SER A 385 -18.61 -2.11 -9.99
CA SER A 385 -19.94 -1.80 -10.54
C SER A 385 -20.95 -2.91 -10.33
N GLU A 386 -20.52 -4.16 -10.11
CA GLU A 386 -21.41 -5.27 -9.77
C GLU A 386 -22.00 -5.12 -8.37
N GLY A 387 -21.25 -4.47 -7.47
CA GLY A 387 -21.55 -4.33 -6.05
C GLY A 387 -20.96 -5.48 -5.23
N ALA A 388 -20.63 -5.18 -3.97
CA ALA A 388 -20.10 -6.11 -2.98
C ALA A 388 -20.41 -5.52 -1.59
N GLY A 389 -20.44 -6.34 -0.53
CA GLY A 389 -20.52 -5.84 0.84
C GLY A 389 -19.18 -5.26 1.31
N PHE A 390 -18.08 -5.90 0.91
CA PHE A 390 -16.73 -5.42 1.19
C PHE A 390 -15.89 -5.31 -0.07
N VAL A 391 -15.02 -4.30 -0.06
CA VAL A 391 -13.93 -4.18 -1.01
C VAL A 391 -12.63 -4.00 -0.25
N PHE A 392 -11.59 -4.75 -0.60
CA PHE A 392 -10.26 -4.57 -0.03
C PHE A 392 -9.22 -4.34 -1.12
N PHE A 393 -8.45 -3.27 -1.00
CA PHE A 393 -7.29 -2.99 -1.82
C PHE A 393 -6.01 -3.15 -0.98
N SER A 394 -5.03 -3.94 -1.44
CA SER A 394 -3.70 -4.05 -0.81
C SER A 394 -2.58 -3.85 -1.84
N GLY A 395 -1.84 -2.74 -1.73
CA GLY A 395 -0.88 -2.31 -2.76
C GLY A 395 -0.38 -0.89 -2.54
N HIS A 396 -0.02 -0.22 -3.64
CA HIS A 396 0.52 1.14 -3.62
C HIS A 396 -0.58 2.20 -3.74
N GLY A 397 -0.39 3.32 -3.04
CA GLY A 397 -1.38 4.38 -2.95
C GLY A 397 -0.80 5.78 -3.08
N SER A 398 -1.68 6.71 -3.42
CA SER A 398 -1.51 8.15 -3.27
C SER A 398 -2.89 8.78 -3.04
N PRO A 399 -3.00 10.10 -2.81
CA PRO A 399 -4.32 10.73 -2.76
C PRO A 399 -5.10 10.63 -4.09
N ASN A 400 -4.43 10.34 -5.22
CA ASN A 400 -5.09 10.22 -6.53
C ASN A 400 -5.41 8.78 -6.93
N VAL A 401 -4.45 7.87 -6.77
CA VAL A 401 -4.43 6.58 -7.45
C VAL A 401 -4.07 5.45 -6.50
N TRP A 402 -4.68 4.30 -6.74
CA TRP A 402 -4.24 3.02 -6.20
C TRP A 402 -3.74 2.14 -7.37
N ALA A 403 -2.60 1.49 -7.18
CA ALA A 403 -1.93 0.66 -8.18
C ALA A 403 -1.18 -0.50 -7.51
N ASN A 404 -0.72 -1.44 -8.33
CA ASN A 404 0.11 -2.55 -7.87
C ASN A 404 1.08 -2.97 -8.99
N HIS A 405 1.84 -4.05 -8.81
CA HIS A 405 2.70 -4.62 -9.84
C HIS A 405 2.24 -6.02 -10.27
N TYR A 406 2.60 -6.39 -11.49
CA TYR A 406 2.53 -7.78 -11.96
C TYR A 406 3.59 -8.65 -11.28
N PRO A 407 3.34 -9.97 -11.12
CA PRO A 407 4.31 -10.93 -10.62
C PRO A 407 5.72 -10.77 -11.20
N GLY A 408 6.69 -10.56 -10.32
CA GLY A 408 8.11 -10.39 -10.64
C GLY A 408 8.50 -9.01 -11.15
N VAL A 409 7.57 -8.04 -11.19
CA VAL A 409 7.77 -6.67 -11.69
C VAL A 409 8.56 -6.63 -13.01
N PRO A 410 8.08 -7.33 -14.06
CA PRO A 410 8.86 -7.57 -15.26
C PRO A 410 9.07 -6.30 -16.08
N GLY A 411 10.29 -6.08 -16.57
CA GLY A 411 10.70 -4.86 -17.25
C GLY A 411 10.72 -3.62 -16.34
N ASN A 412 10.91 -3.84 -15.03
CA ASN A 412 10.82 -2.83 -13.99
C ASN A 412 9.44 -2.14 -13.94
N ARG A 413 9.28 -1.12 -13.10
CA ARG A 413 8.01 -0.37 -12.94
C ARG A 413 7.43 0.23 -14.22
N GLN A 414 8.25 0.44 -15.25
CA GLN A 414 7.78 0.93 -16.54
C GLN A 414 6.80 -0.04 -17.22
N HIS A 415 7.07 -1.35 -17.09
CA HIS A 415 6.28 -2.41 -17.73
C HIS A 415 5.47 -3.21 -16.70
N GLY A 416 5.98 -3.36 -15.49
CA GLY A 416 5.40 -4.14 -14.40
C GLY A 416 4.32 -3.43 -13.58
N ASP A 417 4.16 -2.11 -13.65
CA ASP A 417 3.10 -1.40 -12.91
C ASP A 417 1.72 -1.60 -13.57
N VAL A 418 0.70 -1.89 -12.75
CA VAL A 418 -0.71 -1.95 -13.16
C VAL A 418 -1.54 -0.95 -12.35
N GLU A 419 -2.14 0.02 -13.05
CA GLU A 419 -3.07 0.98 -12.43
C GLU A 419 -4.40 0.30 -12.10
N GLY A 420 -4.82 0.35 -10.83
CA GLY A 420 -6.11 -0.21 -10.42
C GLY A 420 -7.25 0.81 -10.50
N LEU A 421 -7.12 1.97 -9.86
CA LEU A 421 -8.19 2.97 -9.86
C LEU A 421 -7.65 4.36 -9.52
N SER A 422 -8.20 5.41 -10.12
CA SER A 422 -7.82 6.79 -9.82
C SER A 422 -9.00 7.75 -9.72
N VAL A 423 -8.80 8.82 -8.94
CA VAL A 423 -9.72 9.94 -8.75
C VAL A 423 -9.78 10.79 -10.02
N THR A 424 -8.61 11.18 -10.54
CA THR A 424 -8.48 11.91 -11.80
C THR A 424 -7.40 11.33 -12.71
N GLY A 425 -7.71 11.29 -14.01
CA GLY A 425 -6.77 10.95 -15.08
C GLY A 425 -6.10 12.18 -15.70
N ILE A 426 -6.16 13.34 -15.04
CA ILE A 426 -5.45 14.55 -15.47
C ILE A 426 -4.00 14.43 -15.02
N SER A 427 -3.06 14.55 -15.96
CA SER A 427 -1.63 14.69 -15.66
C SER A 427 -1.08 15.91 -16.39
N ILE A 428 -0.14 16.61 -15.74
CA ILE A 428 0.65 17.68 -16.34
C ILE A 428 1.83 17.13 -17.16
N TRP A 429 2.16 15.85 -16.97
CA TRP A 429 3.26 15.18 -17.65
C TRP A 429 2.80 14.67 -19.02
N PRO A 430 3.48 15.04 -20.12
CA PRO A 430 3.13 14.58 -21.46
C PRO A 430 3.08 13.06 -21.53
N GLY A 431 2.02 12.49 -22.12
CA GLY A 431 1.85 11.04 -22.26
C GLY A 431 1.24 10.31 -21.05
N MET A 432 1.23 10.90 -19.86
CA MET A 432 0.70 10.28 -18.63
C MET A 432 -0.78 10.61 -18.35
N ARG A 433 -1.53 11.07 -19.34
CA ARG A 433 -2.96 11.38 -19.19
C ARG A 433 -3.79 10.11 -19.39
N SER A 434 -4.38 9.59 -18.32
CA SER A 434 -5.28 8.45 -18.42
C SER A 434 -6.70 8.86 -18.83
N ARG A 435 -7.39 7.97 -19.56
CA ARG A 435 -8.82 8.09 -19.87
C ARG A 435 -9.56 6.94 -19.19
N PRO A 436 -10.74 7.21 -18.59
CA PRO A 436 -11.47 8.48 -18.54
C PRO A 436 -10.83 9.51 -17.57
N LEU A 437 -11.16 10.80 -17.72
CA LEU A 437 -10.60 11.86 -16.85
C LEU A 437 -10.99 11.76 -15.37
N ALA A 438 -12.06 11.02 -15.06
CA ALA A 438 -12.50 10.73 -13.71
C ALA A 438 -12.92 9.24 -13.65
N PRO A 439 -11.98 8.30 -13.49
CA PRO A 439 -12.24 6.86 -13.49
C PRO A 439 -13.25 6.40 -12.45
N MET A 440 -13.13 6.85 -11.20
CA MET A 440 -14.12 6.54 -10.15
C MET A 440 -15.56 6.96 -10.51
N ASN A 441 -15.75 7.99 -11.36
CA ASN A 441 -17.08 8.38 -11.82
C ASN A 441 -17.72 7.38 -12.81
N LYS A 442 -17.02 6.30 -13.19
CA LYS A 442 -17.55 5.25 -14.04
C LYS A 442 -18.11 4.05 -13.29
N ILE A 443 -17.89 3.97 -11.97
CA ILE A 443 -18.50 2.95 -11.11
C ILE A 443 -20.03 3.07 -11.16
N LYS A 444 -20.75 1.93 -11.19
CA LYS A 444 -22.22 1.86 -11.38
C LYS A 444 -22.97 0.99 -10.38
N ASN A 445 -22.39 0.68 -9.22
CA ASN A 445 -23.04 -0.08 -8.13
C ASN A 445 -24.10 0.75 -7.39
N TYR A 446 -25.08 1.26 -8.12
CA TYR A 446 -26.17 1.99 -7.50
C TYR A 446 -26.85 1.11 -6.44
N ASP A 447 -26.92 1.62 -5.21
CA ASP A 447 -27.53 0.97 -4.05
C ASP A 447 -26.85 -0.30 -3.53
N LYS A 448 -25.71 -0.70 -4.11
CA LYS A 448 -24.90 -1.86 -3.66
C LYS A 448 -23.55 -1.37 -3.16
N LEU A 449 -23.58 -0.66 -2.05
CA LEU A 449 -22.50 0.19 -1.59
C LEU A 449 -21.61 -0.57 -0.59
N PRO A 450 -20.36 -0.95 -0.96
CA PRO A 450 -19.45 -1.64 -0.05
C PRO A 450 -18.92 -0.73 1.04
N VAL A 451 -18.43 -1.35 2.11
CA VAL A 451 -17.35 -0.79 2.93
C VAL A 451 -16.01 -1.09 2.25
N ALA A 452 -15.24 -0.05 1.94
CA ALA A 452 -13.97 -0.18 1.24
C ALA A 452 -12.78 0.02 2.19
N VAL A 453 -11.99 -1.02 2.44
CA VAL A 453 -10.70 -0.91 3.14
C VAL A 453 -9.61 -0.72 2.08
N VAL A 454 -8.78 0.31 2.22
CA VAL A 454 -7.80 0.70 1.21
C VAL A 454 -6.40 0.80 1.84
N GLY A 455 -5.59 -0.22 1.59
CA GLY A 455 -4.16 -0.22 1.88
C GLY A 455 -3.37 0.62 0.87
N GLY A 456 -2.16 0.98 1.28
CA GLY A 456 -1.22 1.84 0.54
C GLY A 456 -1.15 3.27 1.06
N CYS A 457 -0.18 4.03 0.55
CA CYS A 457 0.13 5.36 1.03
C CYS A 457 -0.94 6.41 0.69
N HIS A 458 -1.23 7.32 1.63
CA HIS A 458 -1.96 8.59 1.45
C HIS A 458 -3.34 8.52 0.76
N ASN A 459 -3.92 7.34 0.58
CA ASN A 459 -5.22 7.16 -0.08
C ASN A 459 -6.38 7.82 0.71
N GLY A 460 -6.18 7.99 2.02
CA GLY A 460 -7.04 8.71 2.96
C GLY A 460 -6.62 10.15 3.22
N MET A 461 -5.61 10.71 2.56
CA MET A 461 -5.07 12.06 2.84
C MET A 461 -6.06 13.20 2.47
N PHE A 462 -7.04 13.47 3.34
CA PHE A 462 -8.19 14.34 3.05
C PHE A 462 -7.92 15.85 3.19
N ASN A 463 -6.65 16.24 3.34
CA ASN A 463 -6.18 17.62 3.34
C ASN A 463 -5.68 18.11 1.96
N VAL A 464 -6.02 17.42 0.88
CA VAL A 464 -5.66 17.80 -0.50
C VAL A 464 -6.63 18.79 -1.15
N SER A 465 -6.09 19.66 -2.02
CA SER A 465 -6.85 20.59 -2.87
C SER A 465 -6.15 20.76 -4.21
N MET A 466 -6.91 21.02 -5.29
CA MET A 466 -6.39 20.95 -6.66
C MET A 466 -5.18 21.86 -6.92
N ILE A 467 -5.23 23.12 -6.47
CA ILE A 467 -4.16 24.10 -6.75
C ILE A 467 -2.88 23.76 -5.97
N PRO A 468 -2.91 23.54 -4.64
CA PRO A 468 -1.73 23.05 -3.92
C PRO A 468 -1.12 21.78 -4.54
N CYS A 469 -1.95 20.78 -4.88
CA CYS A 469 -1.47 19.55 -5.50
C CYS A 469 -0.84 19.76 -6.90
N LEU A 470 -1.41 20.67 -7.69
CA LEU A 470 -0.88 21.04 -9.01
C LEU A 470 0.47 21.76 -8.93
N LEU A 471 0.67 22.58 -7.89
CA LEU A 471 1.89 23.34 -7.69
C LEU A 471 3.02 22.49 -7.08
N ASP A 472 2.69 21.40 -6.39
CA ASP A 472 3.65 20.53 -5.73
C ASP A 472 4.20 19.44 -6.67
N ILE A 473 4.96 19.87 -7.68
CA ILE A 473 5.52 18.99 -8.73
C ILE A 473 6.62 18.07 -8.19
N GLN A 474 7.41 18.57 -7.25
CA GLN A 474 8.56 17.86 -6.66
C GLN A 474 8.27 17.33 -5.24
N ASN A 475 6.99 17.33 -4.83
CA ASN A 475 6.56 16.92 -3.50
C ASN A 475 7.23 17.66 -2.31
N LYS A 476 7.66 18.91 -2.50
CA LYS A 476 8.30 19.73 -1.46
C LYS A 476 7.33 20.15 -0.35
N HIS A 477 6.03 20.07 -0.61
CA HIS A 477 4.98 20.37 0.34
C HIS A 477 4.29 19.11 0.86
N ASN A 478 4.84 17.92 0.56
CA ASN A 478 4.32 16.62 0.98
C ASN A 478 2.85 16.43 0.62
N MET A 479 2.43 16.92 -0.55
CA MET A 479 1.07 16.73 -1.06
C MET A 479 0.88 15.36 -1.71
N HIS A 480 1.98 14.65 -1.99
CA HIS A 480 2.07 13.33 -2.61
C HIS A 480 1.29 13.24 -3.93
N SER A 481 1.25 14.36 -4.66
CA SER A 481 0.49 14.52 -5.90
C SER A 481 1.36 14.64 -7.15
N TYR A 482 2.64 15.02 -6.99
CA TYR A 482 3.60 15.19 -8.09
C TYR A 482 3.04 16.03 -9.26
N GLY A 483 2.36 17.13 -8.91
CA GLY A 483 1.72 18.05 -9.87
C GLY A 483 0.34 17.61 -10.38
N THR A 484 -0.21 16.48 -9.93
CA THR A 484 -1.56 16.03 -10.29
C THR A 484 -2.62 16.87 -9.55
N PRO A 485 -3.61 17.49 -10.23
CA PRO A 485 -4.62 18.32 -9.57
C PRO A 485 -5.71 17.47 -8.90
N ILE A 486 -5.52 17.12 -7.63
CA ILE A 486 -6.40 16.20 -6.90
C ILE A 486 -7.52 16.97 -6.16
N PRO A 487 -8.81 16.75 -6.48
CA PRO A 487 -9.94 17.45 -5.86
C PRO A 487 -10.38 16.88 -4.51
N SER A 488 -9.98 15.64 -4.20
CA SER A 488 -10.21 14.95 -2.92
C SER A 488 -9.43 13.64 -2.95
N CYS A 489 -9.01 13.13 -1.80
CA CYS A 489 -8.33 11.84 -1.70
C CYS A 489 -9.18 10.68 -2.20
N PHE A 490 -8.52 9.56 -2.51
CA PHE A 490 -9.09 8.32 -3.01
C PHE A 490 -10.28 7.84 -2.16
N CYS A 491 -10.07 7.68 -0.86
CA CYS A 491 -11.07 7.15 0.07
C CYS A 491 -12.33 8.04 0.16
N TRP A 492 -12.15 9.35 0.35
CA TRP A 492 -13.30 10.27 0.39
C TRP A 492 -14.00 10.38 -0.97
N ASN A 493 -13.26 10.27 -2.07
CA ASN A 493 -13.86 10.33 -3.40
C ASN A 493 -14.78 9.14 -3.66
N LEU A 494 -14.47 7.93 -3.17
CA LEU A 494 -15.37 6.77 -3.20
C LEU A 494 -16.67 7.02 -2.43
N VAL A 495 -16.58 7.61 -1.23
CA VAL A 495 -17.71 7.85 -0.34
C VAL A 495 -18.60 9.00 -0.81
N LYS A 496 -18.08 10.05 -1.45
CA LYS A 496 -18.92 11.20 -1.83
C LYS A 496 -19.73 11.03 -3.12
N LEU A 497 -19.51 9.95 -3.88
CA LEU A 497 -20.23 9.72 -5.13
C LEU A 497 -21.74 9.55 -4.87
N ARG A 498 -22.56 10.26 -5.66
CA ARG A 498 -24.02 10.23 -5.51
C ARG A 498 -24.59 8.85 -5.85
N GLY A 499 -25.17 8.19 -4.85
CA GLY A 499 -25.88 6.92 -4.98
C GLY A 499 -25.03 5.72 -5.40
N ARG A 500 -23.70 5.82 -5.42
CA ARG A 500 -22.75 4.80 -5.88
C ARG A 500 -21.41 4.96 -5.16
N GLY A 501 -20.41 4.17 -5.54
CA GLY A 501 -19.11 4.17 -4.86
C GLY A 501 -19.21 3.34 -3.59
N ALA A 502 -18.70 3.85 -2.47
CA ALA A 502 -18.74 3.15 -1.18
C ALA A 502 -19.75 3.79 -0.21
N ILE A 503 -20.24 3.03 0.77
CA ILE A 503 -21.01 3.59 1.91
C ILE A 503 -20.07 4.16 2.97
N ALA A 504 -18.93 3.49 3.16
CA ALA A 504 -17.82 3.95 3.98
C ALA A 504 -16.49 3.50 3.35
N SER A 505 -15.41 4.19 3.67
CA SER A 505 -14.05 3.75 3.33
C SER A 505 -13.09 3.97 4.49
N ILE A 506 -12.05 3.14 4.58
CA ILE A 506 -10.99 3.25 5.58
C ILE A 506 -9.66 3.28 4.86
N GLY A 507 -8.74 4.16 5.26
CA GLY A 507 -7.42 4.22 4.65
C GLY A 507 -6.45 5.20 5.31
N ASN A 508 -5.25 5.31 4.74
CA ASN A 508 -4.12 5.98 5.38
C ASN A 508 -4.03 7.46 5.02
N THR A 509 -3.84 8.32 6.02
CA THR A 509 -3.55 9.75 5.81
C THR A 509 -2.06 10.03 5.56
N GLY A 510 -1.18 9.07 5.84
CA GLY A 510 0.27 9.08 5.61
C GLY A 510 0.77 7.85 4.83
N TYR A 511 2.06 7.55 4.90
CA TYR A 511 2.65 6.33 4.33
C TYR A 511 2.11 5.05 5.00
N GLY A 512 1.39 4.23 4.24
CA GLY A 512 0.97 2.90 4.65
C GLY A 512 2.10 1.90 4.43
N TYR A 513 2.83 1.55 5.48
CA TYR A 513 3.98 0.66 5.38
C TYR A 513 3.56 -0.79 5.17
N GLY A 514 4.18 -1.43 4.18
CA GLY A 514 4.03 -2.86 3.92
C GLY A 514 5.19 -3.66 4.52
N VAL A 515 4.91 -4.91 4.89
CA VAL A 515 5.93 -5.89 5.26
C VAL A 515 6.18 -6.78 4.05
N PRO A 516 7.42 -6.85 3.50
CA PRO A 516 7.71 -7.68 2.34
C PRO A 516 7.87 -9.17 2.69
N GLY A 517 7.74 -10.03 1.68
CA GLY A 517 8.03 -11.46 1.79
C GLY A 517 7.05 -12.24 2.66
N LYS A 518 7.53 -13.36 3.23
CA LYS A 518 6.73 -14.31 4.02
C LYS A 518 6.05 -13.76 5.28
N ASP A 519 6.46 -12.58 5.72
CA ASP A 519 5.97 -11.96 6.95
C ASP A 519 4.79 -10.99 6.73
N CYS A 520 4.39 -10.79 5.47
CA CYS A 520 3.37 -9.80 5.06
C CYS A 520 2.00 -9.95 5.73
N THR A 521 1.67 -11.12 6.27
CA THR A 521 0.39 -11.39 6.95
C THR A 521 0.50 -11.45 8.49
N SER A 522 1.70 -11.28 9.06
CA SER A 522 1.93 -11.56 10.50
C SER A 522 2.59 -10.42 11.27
N LEU A 523 3.37 -9.56 10.63
CA LEU A 523 4.09 -8.46 11.32
C LEU A 523 3.35 -7.12 11.32
N GLY A 524 2.03 -7.10 11.08
CA GLY A 524 1.23 -5.89 11.25
C GLY A 524 1.34 -4.88 10.10
N LEU A 525 1.51 -3.61 10.46
CA LEU A 525 1.53 -2.43 9.59
C LEU A 525 0.25 -2.32 8.73
N ASP A 526 0.35 -1.76 7.51
CA ASP A 526 -0.82 -1.51 6.66
C ASP A 526 -1.58 -2.79 6.31
N GLY A 527 -0.85 -3.84 5.93
CA GLY A 527 -1.44 -5.16 5.65
C GLY A 527 -2.15 -5.74 6.88
N GLY A 528 -1.48 -5.75 8.02
CA GLY A 528 -2.00 -6.34 9.25
C GLY A 528 -3.21 -5.59 9.84
N ILE A 529 -3.19 -4.26 9.91
CA ILE A 529 -4.36 -3.50 10.42
C ILE A 529 -5.57 -3.67 9.50
N CYS A 530 -5.36 -3.76 8.19
CA CYS A 530 -6.44 -4.02 7.23
C CYS A 530 -6.98 -5.45 7.35
N ILE A 531 -6.12 -6.47 7.52
CA ILE A 531 -6.54 -7.86 7.76
C ILE A 531 -7.34 -7.97 9.06
N GLU A 532 -6.88 -7.30 10.13
CA GLU A 532 -7.53 -7.36 11.43
C GLU A 532 -8.96 -6.83 11.37
N PHE A 533 -9.29 -5.81 10.54
CA PHE A 533 -10.67 -5.40 10.29
C PHE A 533 -11.58 -6.53 9.82
N PHE A 534 -11.12 -7.32 8.85
CA PHE A 534 -11.90 -8.45 8.33
C PHE A 534 -12.01 -9.59 9.32
N LYS A 535 -11.03 -9.76 10.21
CA LYS A 535 -11.11 -10.69 11.34
C LYS A 535 -12.11 -10.24 12.39
N GLN A 536 -12.15 -8.95 12.72
CA GLN A 536 -13.14 -8.41 13.65
C GLN A 536 -14.57 -8.57 13.13
N TYR A 537 -14.80 -8.32 11.85
CA TYR A 537 -16.09 -8.58 11.22
C TYR A 537 -16.38 -10.09 11.09
N GLY A 538 -15.57 -10.80 10.31
CA GLY A 538 -15.88 -12.14 9.81
C GLY A 538 -15.69 -13.28 10.81
N THR A 539 -14.74 -13.13 11.75
CA THR A 539 -14.46 -14.15 12.77
C THR A 539 -15.04 -13.79 14.13
N ASN A 540 -14.94 -12.52 14.55
CA ASN A 540 -15.37 -12.09 15.88
C ASN A 540 -16.83 -11.60 15.91
N GLY A 541 -17.48 -11.42 14.76
CA GLY A 541 -18.90 -11.10 14.67
C GLY A 541 -19.26 -9.65 15.01
N HIS A 542 -18.34 -8.71 14.80
CA HIS A 542 -18.63 -7.28 14.94
C HIS A 542 -19.36 -6.74 13.70
N GLU A 543 -20.70 -6.75 13.76
CA GLU A 543 -21.57 -6.39 12.63
C GLU A 543 -21.86 -4.89 12.50
N VAL A 544 -21.55 -4.08 13.52
CA VAL A 544 -21.60 -2.61 13.41
C VAL A 544 -20.23 -2.11 12.94
N LEU A 545 -20.20 -1.23 11.94
CA LEU A 545 -18.96 -0.72 11.32
C LEU A 545 -18.00 -0.14 12.36
N GLY A 546 -18.54 0.66 13.27
CA GLY A 546 -17.76 1.27 14.34
C GLY A 546 -17.21 0.26 15.35
N ASP A 547 -17.96 -0.81 15.63
CA ASP A 547 -17.50 -1.87 16.52
C ASP A 547 -16.34 -2.64 15.89
N ALA A 548 -16.46 -3.03 14.61
CA ALA A 548 -15.36 -3.67 13.89
C ALA A 548 -14.13 -2.74 13.84
N TYR A 549 -14.34 -1.44 13.58
CA TYR A 549 -13.26 -0.46 13.49
C TYR A 549 -12.53 -0.23 14.82
N ILE A 550 -13.26 0.03 15.92
CA ILE A 550 -12.66 0.27 17.23
C ILE A 550 -11.98 -0.98 17.79
N GLN A 551 -12.56 -2.17 17.57
CA GLN A 551 -11.95 -3.43 17.98
C GLN A 551 -10.69 -3.75 17.15
N THR A 552 -10.65 -3.32 15.88
CA THR A 552 -9.43 -3.42 15.07
C THR A 552 -8.30 -2.61 15.69
N GLN A 553 -8.58 -1.36 16.07
CA GLN A 553 -7.60 -0.48 16.70
C GLN A 553 -7.12 -1.05 18.03
N ASN A 554 -8.03 -1.49 18.90
CA ASN A 554 -7.69 -2.10 20.18
C ASN A 554 -6.87 -3.39 20.03
N ALA A 555 -7.28 -4.28 19.13
CA ALA A 555 -6.56 -5.51 18.85
C ALA A 555 -5.15 -5.23 18.30
N TYR A 556 -4.99 -4.19 17.48
CA TYR A 556 -3.68 -3.80 16.96
C TYR A 556 -2.76 -3.28 18.08
N VAL A 557 -3.27 -2.46 19.00
CA VAL A 557 -2.53 -2.03 20.21
C VAL A 557 -2.16 -3.22 21.11
N ASP A 558 -3.04 -4.23 21.23
CA ASP A 558 -2.74 -5.44 22.02
C ASP A 558 -1.66 -6.32 21.38
N GLN A 559 -1.58 -6.33 20.05
CA GLN A 559 -0.70 -7.23 19.29
C GLN A 559 0.71 -6.67 19.10
N PHE A 560 0.85 -5.35 18.99
CA PHE A 560 2.10 -4.70 18.59
C PHE A 560 2.56 -3.69 19.63
N ASP A 561 3.87 -3.55 19.76
CA ASP A 561 4.47 -2.58 20.67
C ASP A 561 4.44 -1.18 20.02
N MET A 562 3.66 -0.27 20.61
CA MET A 562 3.45 1.08 20.12
C MET A 562 4.67 2.01 20.33
N GLU A 563 5.68 1.58 21.09
CA GLU A 563 6.98 2.28 21.16
C GLU A 563 7.77 2.14 19.84
N PHE A 564 7.43 1.14 19.01
CA PHE A 564 7.88 1.10 17.62
C PHE A 564 7.00 2.01 16.78
N MET A 565 7.57 3.18 16.45
CA MET A 565 6.94 4.26 15.68
C MET A 565 6.20 3.79 14.42
N ASP A 566 6.68 2.76 13.71
CA ASP A 566 6.02 2.26 12.49
C ASP A 566 4.62 1.71 12.81
N HIS A 567 4.43 1.04 13.95
CA HIS A 567 3.12 0.56 14.39
C HIS A 567 2.23 1.70 14.88
N ALA A 568 2.75 2.61 15.70
CA ALA A 568 2.00 3.79 16.15
C ALA A 568 1.56 4.65 14.96
N LYS A 569 2.40 4.81 13.94
CA LYS A 569 2.04 5.51 12.70
C LYS A 569 0.93 4.76 11.94
N SER A 570 1.09 3.45 11.72
CA SER A 570 0.07 2.63 11.04
C SER A 570 -1.31 2.77 11.69
N LEU A 571 -1.36 2.80 13.02
CA LEU A 571 -2.59 2.97 13.76
C LEU A 571 -3.14 4.41 13.67
N THR A 572 -2.31 5.42 13.94
CA THR A 572 -2.76 6.81 14.05
C THR A 572 -3.18 7.43 12.71
N GLN A 573 -2.71 6.92 11.58
CA GLN A 573 -3.08 7.44 10.25
C GLN A 573 -4.32 6.79 9.62
N TRP A 574 -4.86 5.73 10.24
CA TRP A 574 -5.89 4.88 9.65
C TRP A 574 -7.29 5.45 9.94
N VAL A 575 -7.89 6.14 8.97
CA VAL A 575 -9.10 6.95 9.16
C VAL A 575 -10.34 6.33 8.52
N LEU A 576 -11.42 6.23 9.28
CA LEU A 576 -12.75 5.83 8.80
C LEU A 576 -13.53 7.03 8.23
N PHE A 577 -13.76 7.00 6.92
CA PHE A 577 -14.72 7.85 6.22
C PHE A 577 -16.10 7.19 6.13
N GLY A 578 -16.94 7.39 7.12
CA GLY A 578 -18.27 6.78 7.15
C GLY A 578 -19.01 7.09 8.43
N ASP A 579 -20.25 6.63 8.51
CA ASP A 579 -21.02 6.63 9.74
C ASP A 579 -20.63 5.41 10.59
N PRO A 580 -20.02 5.57 11.77
CA PRO A 580 -19.59 4.45 12.58
C PRO A 580 -20.76 3.67 13.20
N SER A 581 -21.99 4.21 13.28
CA SER A 581 -23.13 3.44 13.79
C SER A 581 -23.79 2.54 12.75
N LEU A 582 -23.24 2.48 11.53
CA LEU A 582 -23.82 1.74 10.43
C LEU A 582 -23.76 0.23 10.68
N MET A 583 -24.92 -0.43 10.59
CA MET A 583 -25.02 -1.89 10.54
C MET A 583 -24.50 -2.41 9.19
N LEU A 584 -23.48 -3.27 9.22
CA LEU A 584 -22.88 -3.86 8.02
C LEU A 584 -23.87 -4.84 7.38
N GLY A 585 -24.35 -4.48 6.20
CA GLY A 585 -25.37 -5.23 5.45
C GLY A 585 -26.72 -4.52 5.40
N GLY A 586 -26.97 -3.59 6.33
CA GLY A 586 -28.28 -2.99 6.53
C GLY A 586 -29.03 -3.66 7.67
N TYR A 587 -30.28 -3.25 7.87
CA TYR A 587 -31.12 -3.72 8.97
C TYR A 587 -32.16 -4.74 8.45
N GLU A 588 -32.56 -5.68 9.33
CA GLU A 588 -33.67 -6.61 9.08
C GLU A 588 -35.04 -5.93 9.07
#